data_AF-A0A4P6FHF9-F1
#
_entry.id   AF-A0A4P6FHF9-F1
#
_cell.length_a   1.000
_cell.length_b   1.000
_cell.length_c   1.000
_cell.angle_alpha   90.00
_cell.angle_beta   90.00
_cell.angle_gamma   90.00
#
_symmetry.space_group_name_H-M   'P 1'
#
loop_
_entity.id
_entity.type
_entity.pdbx_description
1 polymer ?
#
loop_
_entity_poly.entity_id
_entity_poly.type
_entity_poly.pdbx_seq_one_letter_code
_entity_poly.pdbx_strand_id
1 'polypeptide(L)'
;MIEVRVIEAPIWDFGRRVTFDMSGEAVAVDLADGKTLFALTAKPMDGDYAVHVPLKAFLEELNRPTREAGGGSPDYKAWIDRLQRQRASAVLGPSDYPLMVVFADPAKPSSVRQLDASDLGAYFGDGVKLRRITIQIVEDPVTRSISTRLPWLSKYRRNHWKVDGKPYEPTRFNDLKGAVGPGNFSTEI
;
A
#
# COMPACT_ATOMS: atom_id res chain seq x y z
N MET A 1 -0.01 -8.35 -2.76
CA MET A 1 -1.50 -8.22 -2.81
C MET A 1 -1.97 -7.67 -1.49
N ILE A 2 -3.12 -6.99 -1.48
CA ILE A 2 -3.73 -6.44 -0.25
C ILE A 2 -5.16 -6.96 -0.14
N GLU A 3 -5.59 -7.25 1.08
CA GLU A 3 -6.96 -7.54 1.47
C GLU A 3 -7.44 -6.39 2.35
N VAL A 4 -8.63 -5.89 2.05
CA VAL A 4 -9.30 -4.86 2.85
C VAL A 4 -10.60 -5.46 3.34
N ARG A 5 -10.76 -5.57 4.66
CA ARG A 5 -11.99 -6.02 5.30
C ARG A 5 -12.77 -4.80 5.77
N VAL A 6 -14.07 -4.78 5.47
CA VAL A 6 -15.01 -3.82 6.03
C VAL A 6 -15.57 -4.40 7.32
N ILE A 7 -15.31 -3.74 8.45
CA ILE A 7 -15.79 -4.14 9.77
C ILE A 7 -16.88 -3.16 10.18
N GLU A 8 -18.10 -3.66 10.37
CA GLU A 8 -19.21 -2.91 10.95
C GLU A 8 -19.31 -3.21 12.44
N ALA A 9 -19.22 -2.18 13.27
CA ALA A 9 -19.40 -2.28 14.71
C ALA A 9 -20.56 -1.38 15.18
N PRO A 10 -21.48 -1.87 16.02
CA PRO A 10 -22.49 -1.02 16.64
C PRO A 10 -21.80 -0.01 17.57
N ILE A 11 -22.20 1.26 17.47
CA ILE A 11 -21.91 2.27 18.48
C ILE A 11 -23.21 2.45 19.26
N TRP A 12 -23.19 2.16 20.57
CA TRP A 12 -24.33 2.38 21.45
C TRP A 12 -24.88 3.81 21.26
N ASP A 13 -26.18 3.92 20.97
CA ASP A 13 -26.95 5.16 20.72
C ASP A 13 -26.54 6.09 19.55
N PHE A 14 -25.52 5.76 18.74
CA PHE A 14 -25.05 6.63 17.64
C PHE A 14 -24.98 5.98 16.24
N GLY A 15 -25.45 4.75 16.08
CA GLY A 15 -25.51 4.05 14.77
C GLY A 15 -24.41 3.02 14.57
N ARG A 16 -23.96 2.81 13.32
CA ARG A 16 -22.89 1.84 12.97
C ARG A 16 -21.59 2.56 12.63
N ARG A 17 -20.48 2.14 13.24
CA ARG A 17 -19.13 2.49 12.80
C ARG A 17 -18.71 1.54 11.70
N VAL A 18 -18.24 2.10 10.59
CA VAL A 18 -17.53 1.32 9.57
C VAL A 18 -16.05 1.60 9.73
N THR A 19 -15.30 0.55 10.05
CA THR A 19 -13.84 0.55 10.12
C THR A 19 -13.30 -0.36 9.02
N PHE A 20 -12.13 -0.01 8.48
CA PHE A 20 -11.43 -0.87 7.53
C PHE A 20 -10.25 -1.52 8.24
N ASP A 21 -10.05 -2.80 7.99
CA ASP A 21 -8.84 -3.51 8.35
C ASP A 21 -8.09 -3.87 7.06
N MET A 22 -6.77 -3.69 7.06
CA MET A 22 -5.94 -3.89 5.88
C MET A 22 -4.80 -4.85 6.20
N SER A 23 -4.73 -5.91 5.42
CA SER A 23 -3.67 -6.90 5.42
C SER A 23 -3.04 -6.97 4.03
N GLY A 24 -1.74 -7.27 3.93
CA GLY A 24 -1.09 -7.34 2.65
C GLY A 24 0.42 -7.20 2.66
N GLU A 25 0.96 -7.31 1.45
CA GLU A 25 2.35 -7.05 1.14
C GLU A 25 2.48 -6.06 -0.01
N ALA A 26 3.54 -5.25 0.08
CA ALA A 26 4.03 -4.40 -0.99
C ALA A 26 4.25 -5.22 -2.27
N VAL A 27 3.98 -4.59 -3.41
CA VAL A 27 4.19 -5.23 -4.70
C VAL A 27 5.67 -5.15 -5.04
N ALA A 28 6.28 -6.30 -5.34
CA ALA A 28 7.66 -6.40 -5.81
C ALA A 28 7.66 -6.66 -7.33
N VAL A 29 8.33 -5.80 -8.09
CA VAL A 29 8.48 -5.92 -9.54
C VAL A 29 9.95 -6.16 -9.85
N ASP A 30 10.27 -7.34 -10.34
CA ASP A 30 11.62 -7.69 -10.78
C ASP A 30 11.87 -7.10 -12.17
N LEU A 31 13.00 -6.40 -12.30
CA LEU A 31 13.46 -5.76 -13.52
C LEU A 31 14.78 -6.41 -13.96
N ALA A 32 15.32 -5.95 -15.10
CA ALA A 32 16.61 -6.42 -15.59
C ALA A 32 17.72 -6.28 -14.52
N ASP A 33 18.76 -7.09 -14.66
CA ASP A 33 19.94 -7.12 -13.79
C ASP A 33 19.67 -7.54 -12.33
N GLY A 34 18.54 -8.21 -12.08
CA GLY A 34 18.19 -8.73 -10.75
C GLY A 34 17.79 -7.66 -9.74
N LYS A 35 17.48 -6.43 -10.20
CA LYS A 35 16.99 -5.36 -9.35
C LYS A 35 15.48 -5.48 -9.16
N THR A 36 14.98 -5.13 -7.99
CA THR A 36 13.56 -5.18 -7.65
C THR A 36 13.06 -3.80 -7.23
N LEU A 37 11.95 -3.36 -7.83
CA LEU A 37 11.18 -2.19 -7.40
C LEU A 37 10.07 -2.63 -6.43
N PHE A 38 9.96 -1.96 -5.28
CA PHE A 38 8.91 -2.21 -4.30
C PHE A 38 7.93 -1.03 -4.26
N ALA A 39 6.64 -1.29 -4.48
CA ALA A 39 5.56 -0.33 -4.29
C ALA A 39 4.89 -0.57 -2.93
N LEU A 40 5.11 0.36 -1.99
CA LEU A 40 4.73 0.20 -0.59
C LEU A 40 3.22 0.29 -0.37
N THR A 41 2.73 -0.41 0.66
CA THR A 41 1.32 -0.40 1.08
C THR A 41 0.97 0.77 1.99
N ALA A 42 1.97 1.42 2.57
CA ALA A 42 1.79 2.62 3.39
C ALA A 42 2.90 3.62 3.09
N LYS A 43 2.56 4.91 3.07
CA LYS A 43 3.54 6.00 2.96
C LYS A 43 3.93 6.48 4.36
N PRO A 44 5.12 7.09 4.53
CA PRO A 44 5.39 7.93 5.70
C PRO A 44 4.22 8.86 5.98
N MET A 45 3.70 8.85 7.21
CA MET A 45 2.57 9.69 7.67
C MET A 45 1.20 9.43 7.02
N ASP A 46 1.10 8.50 6.08
CA ASP A 46 -0.16 8.05 5.48
C ASP A 46 -0.20 6.51 5.53
N GLY A 47 -0.50 6.03 6.74
CA GLY A 47 -0.59 4.60 7.08
C GLY A 47 -1.78 3.90 6.41
N ASP A 48 -2.81 4.66 6.08
CA ASP A 48 -4.06 4.16 5.50
C ASP A 48 -4.09 4.24 3.97
N TYR A 49 -2.95 4.58 3.34
CA TYR A 49 -2.80 4.71 1.89
C TYR A 49 -3.43 3.52 1.13
N ALA A 50 -3.14 2.28 1.54
CA ALA A 50 -3.66 1.07 0.89
C ALA A 50 -5.17 0.87 1.03
N VAL A 51 -5.86 1.64 1.88
CA VAL A 51 -7.32 1.65 1.98
C VAL A 51 -7.90 2.84 1.22
N HIS A 52 -7.39 4.04 1.51
CA HIS A 52 -7.95 5.29 1.00
C HIS A 52 -7.78 5.44 -0.52
N VAL A 53 -6.60 5.14 -1.06
CA VAL A 53 -6.33 5.33 -2.48
C VAL A 53 -7.13 4.37 -3.35
N PRO A 54 -7.21 3.06 -3.04
CA PRO A 54 -8.05 2.16 -3.81
C PRO A 54 -9.52 2.54 -3.80
N LEU A 55 -10.06 2.90 -2.63
CA LEU A 55 -11.44 3.33 -2.49
C LEU A 55 -11.72 4.60 -3.32
N LYS A 56 -10.84 5.60 -3.23
CA LYS A 56 -10.92 6.84 -4.04
C LYS A 56 -10.92 6.54 -5.54
N ALA A 57 -9.99 5.72 -6.01
CA ALA A 57 -9.87 5.41 -7.43
C ALA A 57 -11.11 4.66 -7.96
N PHE A 58 -11.69 3.73 -7.20
CA PHE A 58 -12.96 3.10 -7.58
C PHE A 58 -14.14 4.06 -7.55
N LEU A 59 -14.16 5.03 -6.64
CA LEU A 59 -15.20 6.06 -6.59
C LEU A 59 -15.18 6.95 -7.84
N GLU A 60 -14.00 7.36 -8.27
CA GLU A 60 -13.79 8.20 -9.46
C GLU A 60 -14.14 7.45 -10.76
N GLU A 61 -13.71 6.19 -10.89
CA GLU A 61 -13.93 5.39 -12.11
C GLU A 61 -15.39 4.89 -12.25
N LEU A 62 -16.08 4.59 -11.13
CA LEU A 62 -17.36 3.86 -11.14
C LEU A 62 -18.56 4.68 -10.67
N ASN A 63 -18.44 6.01 -10.75
CA ASN A 63 -19.52 6.99 -10.68
C ASN A 63 -20.52 6.70 -9.55
N ARG A 64 -20.05 6.83 -8.31
CA ARG A 64 -20.83 6.60 -7.09
C ARG A 64 -22.15 7.42 -7.11
N PRO A 65 -23.32 6.84 -6.73
CA PRO A 65 -24.46 7.67 -6.35
C PRO A 65 -24.08 8.54 -5.13
N THR A 66 -24.62 9.76 -5.10
CA THR A 66 -24.21 10.96 -4.34
C THR A 66 -23.64 10.78 -2.90
N ARG A 67 -22.86 11.79 -2.49
CA ARG A 67 -22.12 11.95 -1.20
C ARG A 67 -22.94 11.77 0.09
N GLU A 68 -24.26 11.58 0.02
CA GLU A 68 -25.16 11.58 1.18
C GLU A 68 -25.14 10.26 1.97
N ALA A 69 -24.66 9.18 1.36
CA ALA A 69 -24.52 7.88 2.00
C ALA A 69 -23.25 7.83 2.86
N GLY A 70 -23.37 7.94 4.19
CA GLY A 70 -22.25 7.62 5.09
C GLY A 70 -21.76 6.17 4.87
N GLY A 71 -20.53 5.85 5.30
CA GLY A 71 -19.93 4.53 5.11
C GLY A 71 -20.73 3.35 5.67
N GLY A 72 -21.69 3.59 6.57
CA GLY A 72 -22.61 2.58 7.12
C GLY A 72 -24.00 2.52 6.47
N SER A 73 -24.24 3.25 5.38
CA SER A 73 -25.53 3.23 4.69
C SER A 73 -25.72 1.95 3.85
N PRO A 74 -26.96 1.46 3.67
CA PRO A 74 -27.26 0.35 2.77
C PRO A 74 -26.71 0.55 1.35
N ASP A 75 -26.73 1.80 0.86
CA ASP A 75 -26.22 2.15 -0.46
C ASP A 75 -24.70 1.99 -0.57
N TYR A 76 -23.96 2.34 0.49
CA TYR A 76 -22.51 2.12 0.53
C TYR A 76 -22.17 0.63 0.47
N LYS A 77 -22.89 -0.19 1.25
CA LYS A 77 -22.70 -1.65 1.21
C LYS A 77 -23.04 -2.24 -0.17
N ALA A 78 -24.18 -1.88 -0.73
CA ALA A 78 -24.58 -2.35 -2.05
C ALA A 78 -23.56 -1.95 -3.13
N TRP A 79 -22.94 -0.78 -2.99
CA TRP A 79 -21.86 -0.31 -3.85
C TRP A 79 -20.58 -1.14 -3.69
N ILE A 80 -20.11 -1.38 -2.46
CA ILE A 80 -18.95 -2.27 -2.20
C ILE A 80 -19.20 -3.68 -2.75
N ASP A 81 -20.38 -4.25 -2.49
CA ASP A 81 -20.73 -5.58 -2.98
C ASP A 81 -20.75 -5.61 -4.52
N ARG A 82 -21.14 -4.50 -5.18
CA ARG A 82 -21.08 -4.36 -6.64
C ARG A 82 -19.64 -4.34 -7.15
N LEU A 83 -18.75 -3.58 -6.49
CA LEU A 83 -17.32 -3.57 -6.84
C LEU A 83 -16.72 -4.96 -6.81
N GLN A 84 -17.01 -5.72 -5.74
CA GLN A 84 -16.54 -7.10 -5.57
C GLN A 84 -17.06 -8.01 -6.67
N ARG A 85 -18.38 -8.02 -6.92
CA ARG A 85 -18.98 -8.85 -7.99
C ARG A 85 -18.44 -8.53 -9.38
N GLN A 86 -18.12 -7.27 -9.65
CA GLN A 86 -17.61 -6.83 -10.95
C GLN A 86 -16.10 -6.96 -11.08
N ARG A 87 -15.40 -7.36 -10.02
CA ARG A 87 -13.92 -7.37 -9.95
C ARG A 87 -13.35 -6.05 -10.47
N ALA A 88 -13.91 -4.97 -9.95
CA ALA A 88 -13.64 -3.61 -10.38
C ALA A 88 -12.14 -3.34 -10.50
N SER A 89 -11.76 -2.58 -11.53
CA SER A 89 -10.42 -2.08 -11.74
C SER A 89 -10.44 -0.56 -11.91
N ALA A 90 -9.41 0.12 -11.41
CA ALA A 90 -9.25 1.56 -11.61
C ALA A 90 -7.79 1.89 -11.90
N VAL A 91 -7.57 2.96 -12.66
CA VAL A 91 -6.25 3.49 -12.95
C VAL A 91 -5.90 4.54 -11.91
N LEU A 92 -4.70 4.45 -11.30
CA LEU A 92 -4.26 5.48 -10.37
C LEU A 92 -3.76 6.72 -11.11
N GLY A 93 -4.12 7.89 -10.62
CA GLY A 93 -3.48 9.14 -11.01
C GLY A 93 -2.08 9.27 -10.39
N PRO A 94 -1.15 10.06 -10.99
CA PRO A 94 0.21 10.20 -10.47
C PRO A 94 0.32 10.66 -9.01
N SER A 95 -0.61 11.50 -8.53
CA SER A 95 -0.67 11.94 -7.12
C SER A 95 -0.97 10.80 -6.14
N ASP A 96 -1.63 9.76 -6.63
CA ASP A 96 -2.06 8.60 -5.85
C ASP A 96 -1.09 7.43 -6.00
N TYR A 97 0.03 7.59 -6.71
CA TYR A 97 1.02 6.52 -6.82
C TYR A 97 1.63 6.17 -5.46
N PRO A 98 1.95 4.88 -5.22
CA PRO A 98 2.56 4.43 -3.98
C PRO A 98 3.97 4.98 -3.86
N LEU A 99 4.48 5.01 -2.64
CA LEU A 99 5.91 5.23 -2.45
C LEU A 99 6.66 4.05 -3.09
N MET A 100 7.53 4.36 -4.06
CA MET A 100 8.33 3.38 -4.76
C MET A 100 9.77 3.41 -4.26
N VAL A 101 10.27 2.26 -3.87
CA VAL A 101 11.62 2.13 -3.31
C VAL A 101 12.39 0.96 -3.92
N VAL A 102 13.70 1.08 -3.88
CA VAL A 102 14.65 0.02 -4.23
C VAL A 102 15.63 -0.16 -3.08
N PHE A 103 16.29 -1.32 -3.03
CA PHE A 103 17.41 -1.57 -2.14
C PHE A 103 18.65 -1.82 -2.99
N ALA A 104 19.75 -1.13 -2.68
CA ALA A 104 21.03 -1.47 -3.31
C ALA A 104 21.52 -2.86 -2.84
N ASP A 105 21.16 -3.24 -1.60
CA ASP A 105 21.35 -4.58 -1.05
C ASP A 105 20.10 -4.96 -0.23
N PRO A 106 19.28 -5.93 -0.68
CA PRO A 106 18.08 -6.37 0.02
C PRO A 106 18.32 -6.89 1.45
N ALA A 107 19.52 -7.37 1.76
CA ALA A 107 19.90 -7.80 3.10
C ALA A 107 20.27 -6.63 4.03
N LYS A 108 20.50 -5.43 3.48
CA LYS A 108 20.85 -4.21 4.21
C LYS A 108 19.69 -3.19 4.18
N PRO A 109 18.88 -3.07 5.25
CA PRO A 109 17.68 -2.22 5.26
C PRO A 109 17.98 -0.75 4.97
N SER A 110 19.11 -0.26 5.47
CA SER A 110 19.52 1.14 5.31
C SER A 110 20.01 1.47 3.89
N SER A 111 20.07 0.48 3.00
CA SER A 111 20.36 0.67 1.56
C SER A 111 19.14 1.11 0.75
N VAL A 112 17.98 1.29 1.40
CA VAL A 112 16.76 1.78 0.75
C VAL A 112 16.98 3.13 0.07
N ARG A 113 16.39 3.28 -1.11
CA ARG A 113 16.32 4.54 -1.86
C ARG A 113 14.92 4.68 -2.43
N GLN A 114 14.34 5.85 -2.29
CA GLN A 114 13.12 6.20 -3.01
C GLN A 114 13.47 6.49 -4.47
N LEU A 115 12.61 6.06 -5.38
CA LEU A 115 12.66 6.44 -6.78
C LEU A 115 11.47 7.35 -7.12
N ASP A 116 11.69 8.27 -8.06
CA ASP A 116 10.62 9.06 -8.65
C ASP A 116 9.87 8.21 -9.67
N ALA A 117 8.54 8.16 -9.55
CA ALA A 117 7.67 7.46 -10.48
C ALA A 117 7.80 7.94 -11.92
N SER A 118 8.11 9.23 -12.10
CA SER A 118 8.25 9.88 -13.39
C SER A 118 9.61 9.63 -14.04
N ASP A 119 10.60 9.15 -13.28
CA ASP A 119 11.99 8.94 -13.74
C ASP A 119 12.59 7.63 -13.19
N LEU A 120 11.91 6.51 -13.45
CA LEU A 120 12.47 5.19 -13.15
C LEU A 120 13.71 4.86 -14.01
N GLY A 121 13.82 5.48 -15.18
CA GLY A 121 14.92 5.26 -16.13
C GLY A 121 16.27 5.66 -15.55
N ALA A 122 16.34 6.71 -14.73
CA ALA A 122 17.57 7.12 -14.05
C ALA A 122 18.23 6.00 -13.21
N TYR A 123 17.48 5.01 -12.73
CA TYR A 123 18.01 3.90 -11.94
C TYR A 123 18.06 2.56 -12.70
N PHE A 124 17.05 2.30 -13.53
CA PHE A 124 16.91 1.03 -14.26
C PHE A 124 17.38 1.09 -15.72
N GLY A 125 17.78 2.25 -16.22
CA GLY A 125 18.19 2.52 -17.60
C GLY A 125 17.07 3.12 -18.44
N ASP A 126 17.43 3.88 -19.48
CA ASP A 126 16.53 4.70 -20.32
C ASP A 126 15.36 3.93 -20.96
N GLY A 127 15.46 2.60 -21.07
CA GLY A 127 14.39 1.73 -21.58
C GLY A 127 13.24 1.50 -20.59
N VAL A 128 13.38 1.88 -19.32
CA VAL A 128 12.40 1.61 -18.26
C VAL A 128 11.61 2.87 -17.93
N LYS A 129 10.29 2.79 -18.10
CA LYS A 129 9.34 3.85 -17.73
C LYS A 129 8.07 3.28 -17.14
N LEU A 130 7.52 3.96 -16.13
CA LEU A 130 6.20 3.63 -15.61
C LEU A 130 5.13 4.10 -16.60
N ARG A 131 4.36 3.19 -17.16
CA ARG A 131 3.25 3.54 -18.08
C ARG A 131 1.95 3.81 -17.34
N ARG A 132 1.62 2.98 -16.36
CA ARG A 132 0.35 2.98 -15.64
C ARG A 132 0.46 2.14 -14.38
N ILE A 133 -0.25 2.54 -13.32
CA ILE A 133 -0.58 1.67 -12.19
C ILE A 133 -2.08 1.40 -12.23
N THR A 134 -2.46 0.15 -12.07
CA THR A 134 -3.86 -0.28 -12.02
C THR A 134 -4.07 -1.09 -10.77
N ILE A 135 -5.14 -0.76 -10.06
CA ILE A 135 -5.64 -1.54 -8.95
C ILE A 135 -6.81 -2.37 -9.45
N GLN A 136 -6.97 -3.56 -8.89
CA GLN A 136 -8.05 -4.46 -9.26
C GLN A 136 -8.48 -5.26 -8.04
N ILE A 137 -9.78 -5.48 -7.90
CA ILE A 137 -10.32 -6.44 -6.94
C ILE A 137 -10.14 -7.85 -7.51
N VAL A 138 -9.43 -8.69 -6.77
CA VAL A 138 -9.15 -10.08 -7.11
C VAL A 138 -9.63 -11.01 -5.99
N GLU A 139 -9.81 -12.29 -6.32
CA GLU A 139 -10.16 -13.36 -5.36
C GLU A 139 -8.92 -14.12 -4.88
N ASP A 140 -7.76 -13.87 -5.49
CA ASP A 140 -6.50 -14.49 -5.09
C ASP A 140 -6.14 -14.13 -3.64
N PRO A 141 -5.59 -15.07 -2.87
CA PRO A 141 -5.21 -14.82 -1.50
C PRO A 141 -4.07 -13.80 -1.41
N VAL A 142 -3.95 -13.15 -0.25
CA VAL A 142 -2.82 -12.25 0.04
C VAL A 142 -1.50 -12.99 -0.14
N THR A 143 -0.55 -12.32 -0.82
CA THR A 143 0.81 -12.84 -1.02
C THR A 143 1.59 -12.86 0.29
N ARG A 144 2.50 -13.83 0.45
CA ARG A 144 3.40 -13.98 1.61
C ARG A 144 4.85 -14.19 1.21
N SER A 145 5.29 -13.44 0.21
CA SER A 145 6.58 -13.66 -0.48
C SER A 145 7.62 -12.59 -0.15
N ILE A 146 7.25 -11.45 0.43
CA ILE A 146 8.21 -10.35 0.59
C ILE A 146 9.26 -10.64 1.67
N SER A 147 8.93 -11.50 2.63
CA SER A 147 9.84 -11.98 3.68
C SER A 147 11.02 -12.78 3.12
N THR A 148 10.86 -13.47 1.99
CA THR A 148 11.96 -14.20 1.33
C THR A 148 12.92 -13.26 0.61
N ARG A 149 12.43 -12.08 0.19
CA ARG A 149 13.21 -11.04 -0.50
C ARG A 149 13.92 -10.09 0.47
N LEU A 150 13.29 -9.80 1.60
CA LEU A 150 13.78 -8.87 2.62
C LEU A 150 13.94 -9.61 3.97
N PRO A 151 15.08 -10.29 4.20
CA PRO A 151 15.25 -11.24 5.31
C PRO A 151 15.23 -10.60 6.70
N TRP A 152 15.33 -9.27 6.77
CA TRP A 152 15.35 -8.49 8.00
C TRP A 152 13.97 -8.13 8.53
N LEU A 153 12.90 -8.27 7.74
CA LEU A 153 11.56 -7.76 8.03
C LEU A 153 11.04 -8.20 9.41
N SER A 154 10.99 -9.50 9.69
CA SER A 154 10.46 -10.02 10.96
C SER A 154 11.30 -9.59 12.17
N LYS A 155 12.64 -9.52 12.02
CA LYS A 155 13.53 -9.05 13.09
C LYS A 155 13.26 -7.58 13.42
N TYR A 156 13.18 -6.73 12.39
CA TYR A 156 12.96 -5.30 12.57
C TYR A 156 11.57 -5.03 13.13
N ARG A 157 10.55 -5.80 12.72
CA ARG A 157 9.19 -5.63 13.23
C ARG A 157 9.11 -5.94 14.72
N ARG A 158 9.70 -7.06 15.15
CA ARG A 158 9.77 -7.43 16.58
C ARG A 158 10.47 -6.38 17.44
N ASN A 159 11.47 -5.71 16.88
CA ASN A 159 12.22 -4.68 17.59
C ASN A 159 11.64 -3.26 17.41
N HIS A 160 10.52 -3.14 16.70
CA HIS A 160 9.91 -1.85 16.31
C HIS A 160 10.89 -0.90 15.61
N TRP A 161 11.82 -1.45 14.83
CA TRP A 161 12.84 -0.69 14.11
C TRP A 161 12.39 -0.23 12.73
N LYS A 162 12.93 0.92 12.35
CA LYS A 162 12.90 1.49 11.00
C LYS A 162 14.08 0.98 10.19
N VAL A 163 14.10 1.27 8.90
CA VAL A 163 15.12 0.74 7.99
C VAL A 163 16.53 1.28 8.25
N ASP A 164 16.68 2.32 9.08
CA ASP A 164 17.97 2.74 9.63
C ASP A 164 18.46 1.93 10.86
N GLY A 165 17.64 0.99 11.35
CA GLY A 165 17.94 0.16 12.52
C GLY A 165 17.59 0.79 13.87
N LYS A 166 16.85 1.91 13.91
CA LYS A 166 16.43 2.57 15.15
C LYS A 166 14.92 2.50 15.35
N PRO A 167 14.41 2.63 16.59
CA PRO A 167 12.98 2.79 16.85
C PRO A 167 12.38 4.01 16.12
N TYR A 168 11.06 4.03 15.95
CA TYR A 168 10.38 5.21 15.43
C TYR A 168 10.58 6.43 16.34
N GLU A 169 11.00 7.54 15.75
CA GLU A 169 11.09 8.84 16.42
C GLU A 169 10.33 9.90 15.60
N PRO A 170 9.37 10.64 16.21
CA PRO A 170 8.60 11.67 15.52
C PRO A 170 9.39 12.85 14.97
N THR A 171 10.69 12.95 15.19
CA THR A 171 11.55 14.01 14.63
C THR A 171 12.21 13.60 13.31
N ARG A 172 12.09 12.32 12.91
CA ARG A 172 12.81 11.72 11.79
C ARG A 172 11.92 11.31 10.62
N PHE A 173 10.66 11.74 10.61
CA PHE A 173 9.71 11.41 9.53
C PHE A 173 10.06 12.02 8.17
N ASN A 174 10.82 13.12 8.15
CA ASN A 174 11.32 13.73 6.91
C ASN A 174 12.50 12.95 6.29
N ASP A 175 13.12 12.04 7.05
CA ASP A 175 14.14 11.12 6.54
C ASP A 175 13.46 9.80 6.17
N LEU A 176 13.55 9.42 4.89
CA LEU A 176 13.03 8.14 4.39
C LEU A 176 13.43 6.97 5.30
N LYS A 177 14.68 6.94 5.77
CA LYS A 177 15.20 5.81 6.54
C LYS A 177 14.67 5.75 7.98
N GLY A 178 14.32 6.90 8.56
CA GLY A 178 13.65 7.01 9.85
C GLY A 178 12.13 6.85 9.77
N ALA A 179 11.54 7.05 8.58
CA ALA A 179 10.11 6.95 8.37
C ALA A 179 9.64 5.54 7.98
N VAL A 180 10.39 4.88 7.10
CA VAL A 180 10.04 3.57 6.53
C VAL A 180 10.46 2.45 7.49
N GLY A 181 9.56 1.48 7.69
CA GLY A 181 9.82 0.26 8.44
C GLY A 181 9.05 -0.93 7.90
N PRO A 182 9.12 -2.09 8.56
CA PRO A 182 8.50 -3.33 8.08
C PRO A 182 7.01 -3.23 7.75
N GLY A 183 6.24 -2.46 8.53
CA GLY A 183 4.80 -2.27 8.28
C GLY A 183 4.47 -1.54 6.98
N ASN A 184 5.42 -0.81 6.38
CA ASN A 184 5.24 -0.23 5.05
C ASN A 184 5.37 -1.27 3.92
N PHE A 185 5.96 -2.44 4.23
CA PHE A 185 6.18 -3.53 3.29
C PHE A 185 5.22 -4.70 3.51
N SER A 186 4.87 -5.02 4.75
CA SER A 186 4.06 -6.20 5.05
C SER A 186 3.40 -6.13 6.42
N THR A 187 2.15 -6.56 6.46
CA THR A 187 1.44 -6.93 7.70
C THR A 187 1.54 -8.43 8.00
N GLU A 188 2.00 -9.24 7.02
CA GLU A 188 1.94 -10.72 7.02
C GLU A 188 3.16 -11.42 7.64
N ILE A 189 4.10 -10.65 8.20
CA ILE A 189 5.38 -11.13 8.74
C ILE A 189 5.31 -11.47 10.22
#